data_AF-A0A959ENX3-F1
#
_entry.id   AF-A0A959ENX3-F1
#
_cell.length_a   1.000
_cell.length_b   1.000
_cell.length_c   1.000
_cell.angle_alpha   90.00
_cell.angle_beta   90.00
_cell.angle_gamma   90.00
#
_symmetry.space_group_name_H-M   'P 1'
#
loop_
_entity.id
_entity.type
_entity.pdbx_description
1 polymer ?
#
loop_
_entity_poly.entity_id
_entity_poly.type
_entity_poly.pdbx_seq_one_letter_code
_entity_poly.pdbx_strand_id
1 'polypeptide(L)'
;MVIYEEWMGNSWLDAFRQSWSYDGQDRLVEQLGQVWTGSEWVNSRRRTWEYDANSGALRTIINQIWSDGIQDWVNVFRRDYLSTGPAWTNIRTQLWNENLGDWENFERELLDYSATFQLNFRTLERWENDEWVPLYRGGYEFDGETMNSLWDKWDESAGEWNLSRRYQKVYDEGGREVL
;
A
#
# COMPACT_ATOMS: atom_id res chain seq x y z
N MET A 1 18.53 -2.53 12.57
CA MET A 1 17.81 -3.75 12.99
C MET A 1 17.22 -3.49 14.36
N VAL A 2 16.00 -3.98 14.60
CA VAL A 2 15.29 -3.90 15.88
C VAL A 2 14.92 -5.32 16.30
N ILE A 3 15.10 -5.64 17.58
CA ILE A 3 14.71 -6.91 18.20
C ILE A 3 13.61 -6.63 19.21
N TYR A 4 12.60 -7.49 19.21
CA TYR A 4 11.50 -7.51 20.15
C TYR A 4 11.61 -8.77 20.98
N GLU A 5 11.58 -8.57 22.30
CA GLU A 5 11.64 -9.62 23.30
C GLU A 5 10.33 -9.65 24.07
N GLU A 6 9.94 -10.84 24.54
CA GLU A 6 8.80 -11.07 25.40
C GLU A 6 9.27 -11.48 26.80
N TRP A 7 8.60 -10.95 27.83
CA TRP A 7 8.89 -11.34 29.21
C TRP A 7 8.11 -12.59 29.58
N MET A 8 8.80 -13.73 29.70
CA MET A 8 8.21 -15.02 30.02
C MET A 8 9.02 -15.74 31.11
N GLY A 9 8.33 -16.30 32.10
CA GLY A 9 8.96 -17.19 33.09
C GLY A 9 10.10 -16.56 33.89
N ASN A 10 10.08 -15.24 34.08
CA ASN A 10 11.12 -14.46 34.76
C ASN A 10 12.41 -14.21 33.94
N SER A 11 12.30 -14.25 32.62
CA SER A 11 13.37 -13.88 31.68
C SER A 11 12.81 -13.19 30.44
N TRP A 12 13.63 -12.35 29.80
CA TRP A 12 13.36 -11.88 28.44
C TRP A 12 13.75 -12.99 27.46
N LEU A 13 12.84 -13.28 26.53
CA LEU A 13 13.07 -14.21 25.43
C LEU A 13 12.89 -13.47 24.11
N ASP A 14 13.81 -13.72 23.17
CA ASP A 14 13.67 -13.26 21.79
C ASP A 14 12.32 -13.72 21.20
N ALA A 15 11.62 -12.82 20.52
CA ALA A 15 10.33 -13.12 19.88
C ALA A 15 10.38 -12.83 18.38
N PHE A 16 10.77 -11.62 18.01
CA PHE A 16 10.73 -11.15 16.62
C PHE A 16 11.81 -10.11 16.34
N ARG A 17 12.38 -10.10 15.13
CA ARG A 17 13.31 -9.05 14.70
C ARG A 17 12.93 -8.49 13.34
N GLN A 18 13.23 -7.21 13.15
CA GLN A 18 13.10 -6.51 11.86
C GLN A 18 14.42 -5.87 11.46
N SER A 19 14.80 -6.05 10.20
CA SER A 19 15.89 -5.33 9.56
C SER A 19 15.38 -4.54 8.35
N TRP A 20 16.11 -3.49 8.01
CA TRP A 20 15.87 -2.66 6.84
C TRP A 20 17.20 -2.50 6.13
N SER A 21 17.20 -2.60 4.80
CA SER A 21 18.35 -2.32 3.95
C SER A 21 18.02 -1.18 3.00
N TYR A 22 19.04 -0.43 2.63
CA TYR A 22 18.92 0.79 1.83
C TYR A 22 19.88 0.70 0.64
N ASP A 23 19.50 1.32 -0.47
CA ASP A 23 20.40 1.48 -1.62
C ASP A 23 21.45 2.59 -1.39
N GLY A 24 22.29 2.83 -2.40
CA GLY A 24 23.32 3.87 -2.35
C GLY A 24 22.79 5.31 -2.35
N GLN A 25 21.47 5.51 -2.42
CA GLN A 25 20.78 6.78 -2.31
C GLN A 25 19.96 6.88 -1.01
N ASP A 26 20.23 6.02 -0.03
CA ASP A 26 19.54 5.94 1.26
C ASP A 26 18.01 5.67 1.14
N ARG A 27 17.58 5.04 0.04
CA ARG A 27 16.18 4.63 -0.15
C ARG A 27 16.00 3.19 0.32
N LEU A 28 14.90 2.93 1.04
CA LEU A 28 14.58 1.60 1.56
C LEU A 28 14.38 0.59 0.42
N VAL A 29 15.15 -0.50 0.38
CA VAL A 29 15.01 -1.54 -0.67
C VAL A 29 14.46 -2.86 -0.13
N GLU A 30 14.69 -3.17 1.14
CA GLU A 30 14.13 -4.36 1.78
C GLU A 30 13.81 -4.11 3.26
N GLN A 31 12.73 -4.74 3.70
CA GLN A 31 12.36 -4.91 5.09
C GLN A 31 12.17 -6.40 5.30
N LEU A 32 12.95 -6.97 6.22
CA LEU A 32 12.92 -8.38 6.55
C LEU A 32 12.44 -8.56 7.99
N GLY A 33 11.42 -9.39 8.17
CA GLY A 33 10.93 -9.83 9.47
C GLY A 33 11.27 -11.29 9.71
N GLN A 34 11.80 -11.60 10.89
CA GLN A 34 12.17 -12.95 11.29
C GLN A 34 11.65 -13.25 12.70
N VAL A 35 11.20 -14.48 12.91
CA VAL A 35 10.66 -14.96 14.19
C VAL A 35 11.69 -15.85 14.88
N TRP A 36 11.73 -15.81 16.20
CA TRP A 36 12.57 -16.69 16.99
C TRP A 36 11.86 -18.03 17.21
N THR A 37 12.53 -19.14 16.91
CA THR A 37 11.98 -20.49 17.10
C THR A 37 12.36 -21.14 18.43
N GLY A 38 13.09 -20.40 19.29
CA GLY A 38 13.71 -20.95 20.49
C GLY A 38 15.15 -21.43 20.26
N SER A 39 15.59 -21.56 19.01
CA SER A 39 16.97 -21.98 18.67
C SER A 39 17.62 -21.14 17.57
N GLU A 40 16.82 -20.63 16.63
CA GLU A 40 17.30 -19.81 15.53
C GLU A 40 16.26 -18.79 15.07
N TRP A 41 16.72 -17.78 14.34
CA TRP A 41 15.88 -16.78 13.68
C TRP A 41 15.46 -17.31 12.32
N VAL A 42 14.17 -17.57 12.14
CA VAL A 42 13.60 -18.04 10.88
C VAL A 42 12.89 -16.89 10.18
N ASN A 43 13.02 -16.84 8.86
CA ASN A 43 12.33 -15.87 8.02
C ASN A 43 10.81 -15.98 8.20
N SER A 44 10.12 -14.84 8.22
CA SER A 44 8.66 -14.81 8.35
C SER A 44 8.02 -14.04 7.19
N ARG A 45 8.47 -12.81 6.96
CA ARG A 45 7.97 -11.96 5.89
C ARG A 45 9.06 -11.07 5.36
N ARG A 46 9.00 -10.73 4.08
CA ARG A 46 9.78 -9.63 3.53
C ARG A 46 8.93 -8.72 2.67
N ARG A 47 9.37 -7.48 2.56
CA ARG A 47 8.85 -6.52 1.60
C ARG A 47 10.05 -5.92 0.87
N THR A 48 9.95 -5.81 -0.44
CA THR A 48 10.96 -5.18 -1.28
C THR A 48 10.37 -3.98 -1.98
N TRP A 49 11.22 -2.99 -2.25
CA TRP A 49 10.88 -1.76 -2.95
C TRP A 49 11.83 -1.56 -4.11
N GLU A 50 11.27 -1.28 -5.27
CA GLU A 50 12.01 -0.98 -6.49
C GLU A 50 11.69 0.45 -6.93
N TYR A 51 12.72 1.16 -7.34
CA TYR A 51 12.64 2.55 -7.77
C TYR A 51 13.01 2.67 -9.24
N ASP A 52 12.40 3.62 -9.93
CA ASP A 52 12.81 4.01 -11.27
C ASP A 52 14.23 4.61 -11.24
N ALA A 53 15.10 4.12 -12.11
CA ALA A 53 16.52 4.49 -12.10
C ALA A 53 16.77 5.96 -12.52
N ASN A 54 15.86 6.54 -13.31
CA ASN A 54 16.02 7.89 -13.86
C ASN A 54 15.39 8.94 -12.95
N SER A 55 14.12 8.75 -12.59
CA SER A 55 13.36 9.70 -11.77
C SER A 55 13.56 9.51 -10.28
N GLY A 56 14.03 8.32 -9.86
CA GLY A 56 14.15 7.95 -8.46
C GLY A 56 12.82 7.64 -7.77
N ALA A 57 11.69 7.73 -8.49
CA ALA A 57 10.35 7.49 -7.96
C ALA A 57 10.14 6.01 -7.63
N LEU A 58 9.34 5.73 -6.59
CA LEU A 58 8.91 4.35 -6.28
C LEU A 58 8.13 3.79 -7.48
N ARG A 59 8.51 2.58 -7.89
CA ARG A 59 7.94 1.88 -9.05
C ARG A 59 7.16 0.64 -8.63
N THR A 60 7.72 -0.20 -7.77
CA THR A 60 7.11 -1.47 -7.39
C THR A 60 7.36 -1.78 -5.92
N ILE A 61 6.35 -2.33 -5.25
CA ILE A 61 6.47 -3.00 -3.95
C ILE A 61 6.07 -4.45 -4.13
N ILE A 62 6.87 -5.39 -3.61
CA ILE A 62 6.49 -6.80 -3.54
C ILE A 62 6.47 -7.21 -2.07
N ASN A 63 5.42 -7.91 -1.66
CA ASN A 63 5.33 -8.53 -0.35
C ASN A 63 5.35 -10.04 -0.47
N GLN A 64 6.15 -10.67 0.38
CA GLN A 64 6.37 -12.11 0.39
C GLN A 64 6.32 -12.64 1.82
N ILE A 65 5.88 -13.89 1.94
CA ILE A 65 5.94 -14.67 3.18
C ILE A 65 6.91 -15.81 2.99
N TRP A 66 7.59 -16.20 4.06
CA TRP A 66 8.43 -17.38 4.04
C TRP A 66 7.56 -18.63 4.12
N SER A 67 7.82 -19.61 3.25
CA SER A 67 7.15 -20.91 3.30
C SER A 67 8.13 -21.98 3.73
N ASP A 68 7.95 -22.48 4.96
CA ASP A 68 8.77 -23.57 5.50
C ASP A 68 8.63 -24.87 4.69
N GLY A 69 7.49 -25.08 4.03
CA GLY A 69 7.23 -26.29 3.23
C GLY A 69 8.10 -26.39 1.98
N ILE A 70 8.44 -25.26 1.36
CA ILE A 70 9.29 -25.21 0.15
C ILE A 70 10.65 -24.54 0.40
N GLN A 71 10.89 -24.04 1.62
CA GLN A 71 12.11 -23.34 2.01
C GLN A 71 12.42 -22.14 1.10
N ASP A 72 11.38 -21.39 0.71
CA ASP A 72 11.51 -20.22 -0.16
C ASP A 72 10.42 -19.17 0.11
N TRP A 73 10.62 -17.97 -0.44
CA TRP A 73 9.71 -16.85 -0.38
C TRP A 73 8.54 -17.02 -1.36
N VAL A 74 7.32 -17.06 -0.82
CA VAL A 74 6.08 -17.06 -1.58
C VAL A 74 5.55 -15.64 -1.72
N ASN A 75 5.20 -15.28 -2.94
CA ASN A 75 4.57 -14.01 -3.29
C ASN A 75 3.18 -13.89 -2.65
N VAL A 76 2.83 -12.69 -2.16
CA VAL A 76 1.51 -12.39 -1.59
C VAL A 76 0.81 -11.34 -2.43
N PHE A 77 1.40 -10.14 -2.50
CA PHE A 77 0.90 -9.06 -3.33
C PHE A 77 2.04 -8.27 -3.94
N ARG A 78 1.75 -7.67 -5.09
CA ARG A 78 2.59 -6.68 -5.76
C ARG A 78 1.80 -5.41 -5.94
N ARG A 79 2.42 -4.26 -5.73
CA ARG A 79 1.85 -2.96 -6.04
C ARG A 79 2.76 -2.20 -6.99
N ASP A 80 2.25 -1.84 -8.15
CA ASP A 80 2.94 -1.02 -9.15
C ASP A 80 2.44 0.42 -9.13
N TYR A 81 3.37 1.34 -9.28
CA TYR A 81 3.15 2.78 -9.30
C TYR A 81 3.54 3.30 -10.68
N LEU A 82 2.54 3.74 -11.44
CA LEU A 82 2.71 4.22 -12.81
C LEU A 82 2.54 5.74 -12.82
N SER A 83 3.58 6.44 -13.30
CA SER A 83 3.57 7.90 -13.43
C SER A 83 3.38 8.32 -14.88
N THR A 84 2.64 9.41 -15.07
CA THR A 84 2.69 10.20 -16.30
C THR A 84 3.29 11.56 -15.93
N GLY A 85 4.58 11.73 -16.17
CA GLY A 85 5.32 12.89 -15.66
C GLY A 85 5.73 12.74 -14.18
N PRO A 86 5.71 13.80 -13.36
CA PRO A 86 6.26 13.77 -12.00
C PRO A 86 5.33 13.17 -10.94
N ALA A 87 4.07 12.85 -11.29
CA ALA A 87 3.07 12.33 -10.36
C ALA A 87 2.61 10.91 -10.76
N TRP A 88 2.35 10.06 -9.76
CA TRP A 88 1.68 8.78 -9.98
C TRP A 88 0.26 9.03 -10.46
N THR A 89 -0.15 8.31 -11.50
CA THR A 89 -1.51 8.43 -12.09
C THR A 89 -2.30 7.14 -11.96
N ASN A 90 -1.60 6.02 -11.74
CA ASN A 90 -2.21 4.72 -11.55
C ASN A 90 -1.39 3.91 -10.55
N ILE A 91 -2.07 3.41 -9.51
CA ILE A 91 -1.51 2.49 -8.54
C ILE A 91 -2.28 1.18 -8.69
N ARG A 92 -1.60 0.11 -9.10
CA ARG A 92 -2.23 -1.20 -9.33
C ARG A 92 -1.74 -2.21 -8.30
N THR A 93 -2.66 -2.87 -7.62
CA THR A 93 -2.37 -4.01 -6.75
C THR A 93 -2.74 -5.30 -7.47
N GLN A 94 -1.82 -6.26 -7.44
CA GLN A 94 -2.01 -7.62 -7.91
C GLN A 94 -1.77 -8.58 -6.76
N LEU A 95 -2.53 -9.68 -6.72
CA LEU A 95 -2.36 -10.77 -5.77
C LEU A 95 -1.69 -11.95 -6.48
N TRP A 96 -0.86 -12.70 -5.75
CA TRP A 96 -0.24 -13.88 -6.30
C TRP A 96 -1.26 -15.01 -6.39
N ASN A 97 -1.44 -15.58 -7.59
CA ASN A 97 -2.28 -16.74 -7.79
C ASN A 97 -1.38 -17.99 -7.88
N GLU A 98 -1.34 -18.77 -6.80
CA GLU A 98 -0.49 -19.97 -6.71
C GLU A 98 -0.85 -21.04 -7.76
N ASN A 99 -2.13 -21.13 -8.16
CA ASN A 99 -2.56 -22.11 -9.16
C ASN A 99 -2.06 -21.77 -10.57
N LEU A 100 -1.99 -20.48 -10.88
CA LEU A 100 -1.49 -19.99 -12.17
C LEU A 100 0.03 -19.78 -12.17
N GLY A 101 0.64 -19.62 -10.99
CA GLY A 101 2.03 -19.22 -10.86
C GLY A 101 2.29 -17.82 -11.42
N ASP A 102 1.29 -16.93 -11.34
CA ASP A 102 1.36 -15.57 -11.87
C ASP A 102 0.55 -14.57 -11.01
N TRP A 103 0.80 -13.28 -11.23
CA TRP A 103 0.10 -12.17 -10.59
C TRP A 103 -1.25 -11.91 -11.25
N GLU A 104 -2.31 -11.95 -10.46
CA GLU A 104 -3.67 -11.62 -10.88
C GLU A 104 -4.04 -10.21 -10.39
N ASN A 105 -4.71 -9.44 -11.25
CA ASN A 105 -5.20 -8.11 -10.88
C ASN A 105 -6.20 -8.20 -9.71
N PHE A 106 -6.16 -7.23 -8.81
CA PHE A 106 -7.06 -7.16 -7.66
C PHE A 106 -7.78 -5.81 -7.57
N GLU A 107 -7.02 -4.73 -7.48
CA GLU A 107 -7.55 -3.37 -7.41
C GLU A 107 -6.60 -2.39 -8.12
N ARG A 108 -7.14 -1.25 -8.58
CA ARG A 108 -6.33 -0.11 -8.98
C ARG A 108 -6.94 1.21 -8.53
N GLU A 109 -6.08 2.16 -8.22
CA GLU A 109 -6.42 3.56 -7.98
C GLU A 109 -5.97 4.40 -9.18
N LEU A 110 -6.89 5.13 -9.80
CA LEU A 110 -6.61 6.16 -10.80
C LEU A 110 -6.62 7.51 -10.12
N LEU A 111 -5.54 8.28 -10.27
CA LEU A 111 -5.32 9.55 -9.59
C LEU A 111 -5.40 10.69 -10.59
N ASP A 112 -6.33 11.63 -10.37
CA ASP A 112 -6.51 12.82 -11.18
C ASP A 112 -5.99 14.05 -10.44
N TYR A 113 -5.21 14.89 -11.11
CA TYR A 113 -4.56 16.04 -10.51
C TYR A 113 -4.88 17.32 -11.25
N SER A 114 -4.88 18.44 -10.52
CA SER A 114 -4.84 19.77 -11.09
C SER A 114 -3.51 20.01 -11.83
N ALA A 115 -3.44 21.11 -12.60
CA ALA A 115 -2.20 21.54 -13.25
C ALA A 115 -1.06 21.88 -12.26
N THR A 116 -1.37 22.05 -10.98
CA THR A 116 -0.41 22.33 -9.90
C THR A 116 -0.10 21.09 -9.04
N PHE A 117 -0.47 19.89 -9.50
CA PHE A 117 -0.27 18.60 -8.81
C PHE A 117 -1.02 18.46 -7.47
N GLN A 118 -2.12 19.20 -7.31
CA GLN A 118 -3.08 18.92 -6.24
C GLN A 118 -4.01 17.79 -6.69
N LEU A 119 -4.21 16.77 -5.86
CA LEU A 119 -5.13 15.67 -6.17
C LEU A 119 -6.57 16.21 -6.22
N ASN A 120 -7.23 16.08 -7.37
CA ASN A 120 -8.65 16.43 -7.52
C ASN A 120 -9.52 15.32 -6.93
N PHE A 121 -9.35 14.10 -7.46
CA PHE A 121 -10.03 12.91 -6.97
C PHE A 121 -9.23 11.66 -7.32
N ARG A 122 -9.58 10.56 -6.67
CA ARG A 122 -9.17 9.20 -7.04
C ARG A 122 -10.38 8.38 -7.45
N THR A 123 -10.17 7.43 -8.34
CA THR A 123 -11.15 6.37 -8.64
C THR A 123 -10.55 5.03 -8.23
N LEU A 124 -11.24 4.30 -7.36
CA LEU A 124 -10.90 2.92 -7.00
C LEU A 124 -11.71 1.98 -7.87
N GLU A 125 -11.03 1.06 -8.53
CA GLU A 125 -11.62 0.02 -9.36
C GLU A 125 -11.13 -1.35 -8.87
N ARG A 126 -12.02 -2.34 -8.87
CA ARG A 126 -11.71 -3.74 -8.58
C ARG A 126 -11.64 -4.55 -9.86
N TRP A 127 -10.81 -5.57 -9.89
CA TRP A 127 -10.76 -6.50 -11.00
C TRP A 127 -11.79 -7.60 -10.79
N GLU A 128 -12.76 -7.71 -11.70
CA GLU A 128 -13.80 -8.75 -11.68
C GLU A 128 -14.13 -9.18 -13.10
N ASN A 129 -14.23 -10.49 -13.33
CA ASN A 129 -14.60 -11.07 -14.64
C ASN A 129 -13.79 -10.52 -15.82
N ASP A 130 -12.46 -10.43 -15.65
CA ASP A 130 -11.51 -9.91 -16.64
C ASP A 130 -11.72 -8.43 -17.03
N GLU A 131 -12.41 -7.66 -16.19
CA GLU A 131 -12.64 -6.24 -16.40
C GLU A 131 -12.43 -5.43 -15.10
N TRP A 132 -12.12 -4.13 -15.25
CA TRP A 132 -12.03 -3.21 -14.12
C TRP A 132 -13.42 -2.62 -13.84
N VAL A 133 -13.97 -2.93 -12.67
CA VAL A 133 -15.26 -2.43 -12.20
C VAL A 133 -15.05 -1.30 -11.21
N PRO A 134 -15.59 -0.10 -11.44
CA PRO A 134 -15.48 1.00 -10.49
C PRO A 134 -16.18 0.69 -9.17
N LEU A 135 -15.64 1.20 -8.06
CA LEU A 135 -16.21 1.05 -6.72
C LEU A 135 -16.56 2.40 -6.10
N TYR A 136 -15.55 3.27 -6.03
CA TYR A 136 -15.67 4.59 -5.42
C TYR A 136 -14.88 5.59 -6.24
N ARG A 137 -15.37 6.82 -6.32
CA ARG A 137 -14.56 7.96 -6.73
C ARG A 137 -14.74 9.09 -5.73
N GLY A 138 -13.69 9.84 -5.48
CA GLY A 138 -13.76 10.90 -4.50
C GLY A 138 -12.42 11.48 -4.12
N GLY A 139 -12.46 12.53 -3.33
CA GLY A 139 -11.29 13.29 -2.98
C GLY A 139 -11.45 14.07 -1.69
N TYR A 140 -10.37 14.75 -1.34
CA TYR A 140 -10.31 15.70 -0.25
C TYR A 140 -9.91 17.06 -0.82
N GLU A 141 -10.60 18.09 -0.40
CA GLU A 141 -10.27 19.48 -0.71
C GLU A 141 -10.04 20.23 0.60
N PHE A 142 -9.00 21.05 0.66
CA PHE A 142 -8.71 21.89 1.82
C PHE A 142 -9.04 23.35 1.50
N ASP A 143 -9.83 23.98 2.34
CA ASP A 143 -10.08 25.43 2.37
C ASP A 143 -9.57 25.97 3.71
N GLY A 144 -8.32 26.45 3.72
CA GLY A 144 -7.58 26.77 4.94
C GLY A 144 -7.43 25.54 5.85
N GLU A 145 -7.93 25.67 7.08
CA GLU A 145 -7.95 24.62 8.11
C GLU A 145 -9.06 23.57 7.91
N THR A 146 -9.92 23.75 6.91
CA THR A 146 -11.09 22.90 6.70
C THR A 146 -10.84 21.89 5.59
N MET A 147 -10.94 20.60 5.90
CA MET A 147 -10.97 19.51 4.93
C MET A 147 -12.41 19.13 4.58
N ASN A 148 -12.76 19.22 3.31
CA ASN A 148 -13.99 18.69 2.75
C ASN A 148 -13.69 17.35 2.07
N SER A 149 -14.58 16.38 2.23
CA SER A 149 -14.51 15.09 1.55
C SER A 149 -15.79 14.81 0.81
N LEU A 150 -15.67 14.33 -0.44
CA LEU A 150 -16.78 13.90 -1.28
C LEU A 150 -16.45 12.56 -1.91
N TRP A 151 -17.35 11.59 -1.74
CA TRP A 151 -17.24 10.25 -2.31
C TRP A 151 -18.55 9.82 -2.96
N ASP A 152 -18.45 9.38 -4.19
CA ASP A 152 -19.49 8.66 -4.91
C ASP A 152 -19.19 7.15 -4.86
N LYS A 153 -20.24 6.35 -4.83
CA LYS A 153 -20.19 4.89 -4.99
C LYS A 153 -20.76 4.52 -6.36
N TRP A 154 -20.11 3.59 -7.04
CA TRP A 154 -20.60 3.08 -8.32
C TRP A 154 -21.82 2.18 -8.10
N ASP A 155 -22.87 2.40 -8.89
CA ASP A 155 -24.00 1.50 -9.02
C ASP A 155 -23.88 0.73 -10.33
N GLU A 156 -23.48 -0.53 -10.22
CA GLU A 156 -23.30 -1.42 -11.36
C GLU A 156 -24.61 -1.70 -12.12
N SER A 157 -25.76 -1.66 -11.43
CA SER A 157 -27.06 -1.94 -12.05
C SER A 157 -27.57 -0.77 -12.91
N ALA A 158 -27.25 0.45 -12.49
CA ALA A 158 -27.61 1.68 -13.20
C ALA A 158 -26.50 2.18 -14.13
N GLY A 159 -25.26 1.72 -13.95
CA GLY A 159 -24.10 2.20 -14.71
C GLY A 159 -23.77 3.66 -14.40
N GLU A 160 -23.99 4.09 -13.16
CA GLU A 160 -23.82 5.49 -12.76
C GLU A 160 -23.21 5.65 -11.35
N TRP A 161 -22.68 6.83 -11.10
CA TRP A 161 -22.11 7.20 -9.80
C TRP A 161 -23.19 7.82 -8.91
N ASN A 162 -23.40 7.22 -7.75
CA ASN A 162 -24.33 7.71 -6.74
C ASN A 162 -23.57 8.37 -5.59
N LEU A 163 -23.97 9.58 -5.19
CA LEU A 163 -23.40 10.26 -4.04
C LEU A 163 -23.52 9.36 -2.80
N SER A 164 -22.39 9.06 -2.16
CA SER A 164 -22.33 8.10 -1.05
C SER A 164 -22.03 8.79 0.27
N ARG A 165 -20.99 9.62 0.32
CA ARG A 165 -20.55 10.27 1.55
C ARG A 165 -20.03 11.67 1.27
N ARG A 166 -20.42 12.59 2.13
CA ARG A 166 -19.79 13.91 2.26
C ARG A 166 -19.57 14.19 3.73
N TYR A 167 -18.38 14.65 4.09
CA TYR A 167 -18.11 15.14 5.43
C TYR A 167 -17.07 16.25 5.40
N GLN A 168 -17.00 16.98 6.50
CA GLN A 168 -16.08 18.09 6.70
C GLN A 168 -15.36 17.87 8.02
N LYS A 169 -14.08 18.22 8.08
CA LYS A 169 -13.27 18.26 9.30
C LYS A 169 -12.56 19.59 9.36
N VAL A 170 -12.43 20.19 10.54
CA VAL A 170 -11.62 21.39 10.76
C VAL A 170 -10.40 21.00 11.58
N TYR A 171 -9.25 21.57 11.28
CA TYR A 171 -7.99 21.29 11.96
C TYR A 171 -7.45 22.55 12.63
N ASP A 172 -6.87 22.42 13.82
CA ASP A 172 -6.11 23.53 14.40
C ASP A 172 -4.76 23.72 13.67
N GLU A 173 -4.07 24.82 13.96
CA GLU A 173 -2.71 25.10 13.46
C GLU A 173 -1.69 23.99 13.78
N GLY A 174 -2.00 23.11 14.76
CA GLY A 174 -1.21 21.94 15.14
C GLY A 174 -1.57 20.66 14.37
N GLY A 175 -2.50 20.73 13.41
CA GLY A 175 -2.96 19.60 12.60
C GLY A 175 -3.89 18.63 13.33
N ARG A 176 -4.47 19.03 14.48
CA ARG A 176 -5.43 18.21 15.23
C ARG A 176 -6.84 18.56 14.82
N GLU A 177 -7.66 17.54 14.63
CA GLU A 177 -9.09 17.71 14.32
C GLU A 177 -9.80 18.43 15.48
N VAL A 178 -10.48 19.53 15.16
CA VAL A 178 -11.27 20.35 16.07
C VAL A 178 -12.69 20.43 15.51
N LEU A 179 -13.63 19.76 16.19
CA LEU A 179 -15.06 19.59 15.87
C LEU A 179 -15.39 18.65 14.69
#